data_AF-A0A1I1XLS3-F1
#
_entry.id   AF-A0A1I1XLS3-F1
#
_cell.length_a   1.000
_cell.length_b   1.000
_cell.length_c   1.000
_cell.angle_alpha   90.00
_cell.angle_beta   90.00
_cell.angle_gamma   90.00
#
_symmetry.space_group_name_H-M   'P 1'
#
loop_
_entity.id
_entity.type
_entity.pdbx_description
1 polymer ?
#
loop_
_entity_poly.entity_id
_entity_poly.type
_entity_poly.pdbx_seq_one_letter_code
_entity_poly.pdbx_strand_id
1 'polypeptide(L)' 'MSNSLLLRILALAERIEPDREAIWEWFFRTPISPYGRTAYELGQDGEGDAVIAFLERAIEASNTSHLDVIPAQAGIL' A
#
# COMPACT_ATOMS: atom_id res chain seq x y z
N MET A 1 -0.97 16.88 8.83
CA MET A 1 0.04 16.05 8.11
C MET A 1 1.22 16.89 7.61
N SER A 2 2.47 16.39 7.69
CA SER A 2 3.64 17.06 7.09
C SER A 2 3.80 16.75 5.60
N ASN A 3 4.45 17.64 4.84
CA ASN A 3 4.74 17.39 3.41
C ASN A 3 5.61 16.15 3.19
N SER A 4 6.59 15.90 4.07
CA SER A 4 7.45 14.72 3.95
C SER A 4 6.68 13.41 4.12
N LEU A 5 5.71 13.38 5.05
CA LEU A 5 4.83 12.24 5.27
C LEU A 5 3.92 12.01 4.05
N LEU A 6 3.29 13.07 3.53
CA LEU A 6 2.45 12.98 2.33
C LEU A 6 3.22 12.42 1.14
N LEU A 7 4.40 12.97 0.84
CA LEU A 7 5.22 12.50 -0.28
C LEU A 7 5.64 11.04 -0.12
N ARG A 8 5.94 10.60 1.10
CA ARG A 8 6.26 9.19 1.38
C ARG A 8 5.06 8.27 1.15
N ILE A 9 3.87 8.66 1.61
CA ILE A 9 2.63 7.89 1.40
C ILE A 9 2.35 7.75 -0.10
N LEU A 10 2.41 8.85 -0.86
CA LEU A 10 2.16 8.82 -2.30
C LEU A 10 3.19 7.98 -3.05
N ALA A 11 4.49 8.11 -2.70
CA ALA A 11 5.53 7.29 -3.31
C ALA A 11 5.35 5.78 -3.06
N LEU A 12 4.80 5.38 -1.91
CA LEU A 12 4.46 3.99 -1.63
C LEU A 12 3.20 3.55 -2.38
N ALA A 13 2.16 4.39 -2.44
CA ALA A 13 0.94 4.09 -3.17
C ALA A 13 1.19 3.91 -4.68
N GLU A 14 2.03 4.77 -5.28
CA GLU A 14 2.42 4.68 -6.70
C GLU A 14 3.14 3.37 -7.05
N ARG A 15 3.77 2.69 -6.08
CA ARG A 15 4.40 1.37 -6.30
C ARG A 15 3.38 0.24 -6.40
N ILE A 16 2.19 0.42 -5.85
CA ILE A 16 1.12 -0.56 -5.85
C ILE A 16 0.18 -0.31 -7.04
N GLU A 17 -0.19 0.94 -7.25
CA GLU A 17 -1.15 1.36 -8.27
C GLU A 17 -0.55 2.50 -9.10
N PRO A 18 -0.27 2.33 -10.39
CA PRO A 18 0.26 3.39 -11.24
C PRO A 18 -0.77 4.46 -11.63
N ASP A 19 -2.08 4.19 -11.55
CA ASP A 19 -3.12 5.17 -11.85
C ASP A 19 -3.25 6.22 -10.74
N ARG A 20 -2.88 7.46 -11.09
CA ARG A 20 -2.94 8.61 -10.16
C ARG A 20 -4.36 8.92 -9.69
N GLU A 21 -5.38 8.72 -10.52
CA GLU A 21 -6.76 8.98 -10.11
C GLU A 21 -7.21 7.98 -9.04
N ALA A 22 -6.88 6.71 -9.23
CA ALA A 22 -7.14 5.65 -8.26
C ALA A 22 -6.42 5.88 -6.92
N ILE A 23 -5.16 6.34 -6.95
CA ILE A 23 -4.43 6.73 -5.73
C ILE A 23 -5.18 7.84 -4.98
N TRP A 24 -5.64 8.88 -5.69
CA TRP A 24 -6.36 9.99 -5.05
C TRP A 24 -7.73 9.58 -4.51
N GLU A 25 -8.45 8.74 -5.25
CA GLU A 25 -9.70 8.17 -4.79
C GLU A 25 -9.47 7.38 -3.50
N TRP A 26 -8.50 6.46 -3.48
CA TRP A 26 -8.16 5.70 -2.29
C TRP A 26 -7.77 6.61 -1.12
N PHE A 27 -6.88 7.57 -1.38
CA PHE A 27 -6.32 8.43 -0.34
C PHE A 27 -7.39 9.26 0.38
N PHE A 28 -8.39 9.75 -0.36
CA PHE A 28 -9.43 10.63 0.17
C PHE A 28 -10.78 9.97 0.46
N ARG A 29 -11.09 8.82 -0.13
CA ARG A 29 -12.46 8.28 -0.14
C ARG A 29 -12.59 6.83 0.28
N THR A 30 -11.50 6.07 0.34
CA THR A 30 -11.56 4.64 0.67
C THR A 30 -11.10 4.41 2.11
N PRO A 31 -11.98 3.93 3.01
CA PRO A 31 -11.60 3.60 4.37
C PRO A 31 -10.61 2.43 4.41
N ILE A 32 -9.55 2.58 5.21
CA ILE A 32 -8.56 1.53 5.46
C ILE A 32 -9.06 0.69 6.64
N SER A 33 -9.22 -0.61 6.42
CA SER A 33 -9.49 -1.58 7.49
C SER A 33 -8.21 -1.88 8.29
N PRO A 34 -8.26 -1.99 9.63
CA PRO A 34 -9.45 -1.95 10.50
C PRO A 34 -9.83 -0.54 11.00
N TYR A 35 -9.14 0.51 10.56
CA TYR A 35 -9.29 1.87 11.10
C TYR A 35 -10.63 2.53 10.78
N GLY A 36 -11.31 2.10 9.71
CA GLY A 36 -12.57 2.69 9.26
C GLY A 36 -12.43 4.15 8.79
N ARG A 37 -11.19 4.61 8.56
CA ARG A 37 -10.81 5.97 8.16
C ARG A 37 -9.92 5.92 6.93
N THR A 38 -9.95 6.99 6.14
CA THR A 38 -9.12 7.16 4.94
C THR A 38 -7.66 7.43 5.31
N ALA A 39 -6.76 7.27 4.34
CA ALA A 39 -5.35 7.63 4.50
C ALA A 39 -5.17 9.12 4.87
N TYR A 40 -5.98 9.99 4.27
CA TYR A 40 -5.98 11.42 4.55
C TYR A 40 -6.34 11.72 6.01
N GLU A 41 -7.44 11.16 6.52
CA GLU A 41 -7.90 11.36 7.90
C GLU A 41 -6.86 10.88 8.91
N LEU A 42 -6.30 9.68 8.70
CA LEU A 42 -5.23 9.15 9.55
C LEU A 42 -3.99 10.06 9.52
N GLY A 43 -3.60 10.57 8.34
CA GLY A 43 -2.48 11.50 8.23
C GLY A 43 -2.72 12.86 8.92
N GLN A 44 -3.98 13.32 8.98
CA GLN A 44 -4.33 14.55 9.70
C GLN A 44 -4.31 14.37 11.22
N ASP A 45 -4.74 13.20 11.70
CA ASP A 45 -4.75 12.85 13.14
C ASP A 45 -3.35 12.45 13.68
N GLY A 46 -2.31 12.52 12.86
CA GLY A 46 -0.95 12.15 13.25
C GLY A 46 -0.65 10.65 13.19
N GLU A 47 -1.58 9.86 12.65
CA GLU A 47 -1.48 8.40 12.49
C GLU A 47 -0.95 7.98 11.10
N GLY A 48 -0.23 8.86 10.41
CA GLY A 48 0.28 8.59 9.06
C GLY A 48 1.28 7.42 8.99
N ASP A 49 2.00 7.13 10.07
CA ASP A 49 2.88 5.95 10.14
C ASP A 49 2.10 4.64 10.02
N ALA A 50 0.84 4.60 10.47
CA ALA A 50 -0.04 3.43 10.30
C ALA A 50 -0.41 3.22 8.82
N VAL A 51 -0.59 4.31 8.07
CA VAL A 51 -0.83 4.28 6.61
C VAL A 51 0.41 3.76 5.88
N ILE A 52 1.61 4.22 6.27
CA ILE A 52 2.88 3.72 5.72
C ILE A 52 3.00 2.21 5.97
N ALA A 53 2.82 1.76 7.21
CA ALA A 53 2.92 0.35 7.57
C ALA A 53 1.86 -0.52 6.87
N PHE A 54 0.69 0.04 6.53
CA PHE A 54 -0.31 -0.63 5.71
C PHE A 54 0.19 -0.82 4.26
N LEU A 55 0.72 0.22 3.63
CA LEU A 55 1.22 0.17 2.25
C LEU A 55 2.45 -0.73 2.12
N GLU A 56 3.38 -0.67 3.07
CA GLU A 56 4.58 -1.53 3.10
C GLU A 56 4.20 -3.02 3.15
N ARG A 57 3.22 -3.40 3.99
CA ARG A 57 2.68 -4.77 4.04
C ARG A 57 2.00 -5.18 2.74
N ALA A 58 1.26 -4.28 2.09
CA ALA A 58 0.61 -4.57 0.81
C ALA A 58 1.65 -4.85 -0.30
N ILE A 59 2.74 -4.07 -0.33
CA ILE A 59 3.86 -4.28 -1.25
C ILE A 59 4.54 -5.63 -0.97
N GLU A 60 4.83 -5.95 0.29
CA GLU A 60 5.40 -7.24 0.65
C GLU A 60 4.52 -8.41 0.22
N ALA A 61 3.21 -8.34 0.49
CA ALA A 61 2.26 -9.38 0.07
C ALA A 61 2.20 -9.55 -1.45
N SER A 62 2.28 -8.47 -2.23
CA SER A 62 2.34 -8.56 -3.70
C SER A 62 3.63 -9.23 -4.20
N ASN A 63 4.76 -8.99 -3.52
CA ASN A 63 6.04 -9.59 -3.87
C ASN A 63 6.09 -11.09 -3.53
N THR A 64 5.53 -11.49 -2.38
CA THR A 64 5.44 -12.90 -1.99
C THR A 64 4.53 -13.68 -2.95
N SER A 65 3.39 -13.10 -3.33
CA SER A 65 2.47 -13.69 -4.31
C SER A 65 3.13 -13.95 -5.67
N HIS A 66 4.20 -13.22 -6.01
CA HIS A 66 4.95 -13.43 -7.24
C HIS A 66 5.93 -14.62 -7.16
N LEU A 67 6.40 -14.99 -5.97
CA LEU A 67 7.37 -16.07 -5.74
C LEU A 67 6.73 -17.46 -5.61
N ASP A 68 5.43 -17.55 -5.31
CA ASP A 68 4.69 -18.82 -5.23
C ASP A 68 4.40 -19.45 -6.61
N VAL A 69 4.85 -18.83 -7.71
CA VAL A 69 4.68 -19.32 -9.09
C VAL A 69 5.97 -19.94 -9.67
N ILE A 70 6.82 -20.54 -8.84
CA ILE A 70 7.82 -21.48 -9.36
C ILE A 70 7.21 -22.88 -9.36
N PRO A 71 6.74 -23.42 -10.51
CA PRO A 71 6.46 -24.84 -10.57
C PRO A 71 7.78 -25.56 -10.34
N ALA A 72 7.83 -26.38 -9.28
CA ALA A 72 8.81 -27.44 -9.17
C ALA A 72 8.59 -28.39 -10.37
N GLN A 73 9.17 -28.07 -11.52
CA GLN A 73 9.35 -29.07 -12.55
C GLN A 73 10.40 -30.04 -12.03
N ALA A 74 9.86 -31.17 -11.58
CA ALA A 74 10.47 -32.47 -11.46
C ALA A 74 11.71 -32.59 -12.38
N GLY A 75 12.87 -32.97 -11.88
CA GLY A 75 13.00 -34.26 -11.24
C GLY A 75 12.87 -35.35 -12.32
N ILE A 76 14.00 -35.65 -12.96
CA ILE A 76 14.39 -36.97 -13.48
C ILE A 76 13.31 -37.70 -14.31
N LEU A 77 13.48 -37.71 -15.64
CA LEU A 77 13.61 -38.95 -16.44
C LEU A 77 14.47 -38.65 -17.68
#